data_AF-X1PRH0-F1
#
_entry.id   AF-X1PRH0-F1
#
_cell.length_a   1.000
_cell.length_b   1.000
_cell.length_c   1.000
_cell.angle_alpha   90.00
_cell.angle_beta   90.00
_cell.angle_gamma   90.00
#
_symmetry.space_group_name_H-M   'P 1'
#
loop_
_entity.id
_entity.type
_entity.pdbx_description
1 polymer ?
#
loop_
_entity_poly.entity_id
_entity_poly.type
_entity_poly.pdbx_seq_one_letter_code
_entity_poly.pdbx_strand_id
1 'polypeptide(L)' 'SGLSFELTPTATVIEGDIDRLFELARKVHESPFRKDVKRVITTIKIDDRRDKPTSMKYKKKSVMERVGE' A
#
# COMPACT_ATOMS: atom_id res chain seq x y z
N SER A 1 -12.11 -0.41 6.08
CA SER A 1 -11.74 0.03 4.72
C SER A 1 -12.09 -1.00 3.66
N GLY A 2 -12.14 -2.32 3.95
CA GLY A 2 -12.53 -3.34 2.95
C GLY A 2 -11.56 -3.45 1.77
N LEU A 3 -10.33 -2.96 1.93
CA LEU A 3 -9.25 -3.04 0.95
C LEU A 3 -8.35 -4.22 1.29
N SER A 4 -7.84 -4.90 0.27
CA SER A 4 -6.83 -5.94 0.43
C SER A 4 -5.54 -5.30 0.92
N PHE A 5 -4.93 -5.88 1.96
CA PHE A 5 -3.65 -5.42 2.47
C PHE A 5 -2.76 -6.60 2.87
N GLU A 6 -1.46 -6.38 2.81
CA GLU A 6 -0.44 -7.31 3.27
C GLU A 6 0.60 -6.54 4.10
N LEU A 7 0.86 -7.03 5.31
CA LEU A 7 1.94 -6.51 6.15
C LEU A 7 3.27 -7.09 5.68
N THR A 8 4.29 -6.23 5.61
CA THR A 8 5.68 -6.64 5.38
C THR A 8 6.54 -6.15 6.54
N PRO A 9 7.81 -6.59 6.66
CA PRO A 9 8.68 -6.17 7.76
C PRO A 9 8.88 -4.66 7.87
N THR A 10 8.68 -3.91 6.78
CA THR A 10 9.00 -2.47 6.71
C THR A 10 7.88 -1.59 6.17
N ALA A 11 6.77 -2.17 5.71
CA ALA A 11 5.66 -1.41 5.14
C ALA A 11 4.34 -2.16 5.24
N THR A 12 3.26 -1.48 4.85
CA THR A 12 1.96 -2.10 4.58
C THR A 12 1.66 -1.90 3.10
N VAL A 13 1.49 -2.99 2.37
CA VAL A 13 1.06 -2.95 0.97
C VAL A 13 -0.46 -2.96 0.96
N ILE A 14 -1.09 -2.03 0.25
CA ILE A 14 -2.54 -1.90 0.16
C ILE A 14 -2.91 -1.83 -1.32
N GLU A 15 -3.93 -2.57 -1.72
CA GLU A 15 -4.45 -2.61 -3.09
C GLU A 15 -5.88 -2.09 -3.12
N GLY A 16 -6.17 -1.25 -4.11
CA GLY A 16 -7.51 -0.71 -4.31
C GLY A 16 -7.52 0.44 -5.32
N ASP A 17 -8.70 1.01 -5.46
CA ASP A 17 -8.94 2.23 -6.24
C ASP A 17 -8.13 3.43 -5.69
N ILE A 18 -7.60 4.25 -6.60
CA ILE A 18 -6.65 5.31 -6.28
C ILE A 18 -7.23 6.38 -5.35
N ASP A 19 -8.51 6.75 -5.52
CA ASP A 19 -9.15 7.77 -4.70
C ASP A 19 -9.31 7.28 -3.27
N ARG A 20 -9.68 6.00 -3.11
CA ARG A 20 -9.77 5.34 -1.80
C ARG A 20 -8.41 5.21 -1.13
N LEU A 21 -7.35 4.97 -1.89
CA LEU A 21 -5.98 4.89 -1.37
C LEU A 21 -5.50 6.26 -0.86
N PHE A 22 -5.78 7.35 -1.58
CA PHE A 22 -5.44 8.70 -1.11
C PHE A 22 -6.25 9.11 0.14
N GLU A 23 -7.54 8.79 0.20
CA GLU A 23 -8.36 9.03 1.39
C GLU A 23 -7.80 8.28 2.60
N LEU A 24 -7.42 7.03 2.41
CA LEU A 24 -6.82 6.21 3.45
C LEU A 24 -5.45 6.75 3.88
N ALA A 25 -4.60 7.12 2.93
CA ALA A 25 -3.28 7.68 3.21
C ALA A 25 -3.37 8.93 4.10
N ARG A 26 -4.32 9.83 3.82
CA ARG A 26 -4.59 10.98 4.67
C ARG A 26 -5.02 10.56 6.08
N LYS A 27 -6.00 9.66 6.20
CA LYS A 27 -6.48 9.16 7.49
C LYS A 27 -5.35 8.54 8.32
N VAL A 28 -4.45 7.79 7.68
CA VAL A 28 -3.29 7.17 8.34
C VAL A 28 -2.29 8.25 8.78
N HIS A 29 -1.94 9.20 7.92
CA HIS A 29 -1.00 10.28 8.22
C HIS A 29 -1.46 11.15 9.39
N GLU A 30 -2.77 11.44 9.47
CA GLU A 30 -3.37 12.26 10.52
C GLU A 30 -3.51 11.54 11.88
N SER A 31 -3.49 10.19 11.87
CA SER A 31 -3.75 9.40 13.08
C SER A 31 -2.77 9.67 14.26
N PRO A 32 -1.45 9.89 14.05
CA PRO A 32 -0.51 10.13 15.14
C PRO A 32 -0.67 11.50 15.79
N PHE A 33 -1.21 12.51 15.07
CA PHE A 33 -1.43 13.86 15.62
C PHE A 33 -2.46 13.87 16.75
N ARG A 34 -3.34 12.85 16.82
CA ARG A 34 -4.24 12.64 17.97
C ARG A 34 -3.51 12.35 19.29
N LYS A 35 -2.19 12.09 19.22
CA LYS A 35 -1.31 11.79 20.36
C LYS A 35 -0.27 12.89 20.60
N ASP A 36 -0.58 14.13 20.22
CA ASP A 36 0.28 15.31 20.43
C ASP A 36 1.66 15.24 19.71
N VAL A 37 1.74 14.45 18.65
CA VAL A 37 2.92 14.40 17.78
C VAL A 37 2.94 15.63 16.88
N LYS A 38 4.08 16.33 16.79
CA LYS A 38 4.20 17.58 16.02
C LYS A 38 4.57 17.40 14.55
N ARG A 39 5.15 16.26 14.19
CA ARG A 39 5.60 15.97 12.82
C ARG A 39 5.48 14.49 12.51
N VAL A 40 4.87 14.18 11.38
CA VAL A 40 4.80 12.84 10.79
C VAL A 40 5.40 12.92 9.39
N ILE A 41 6.18 11.92 9.00
CA ILE A 41 6.62 11.74 7.62
C ILE A 41 6.01 10.44 7.13
N THR A 42 5.31 10.48 6.01
CA THR A 42 4.72 9.31 5.37
C THR A 42 5.30 9.17 3.98
N THR A 43 5.94 8.04 3.72
CA THR A 43 6.45 7.67 2.40
C THR A 43 5.45 6.72 1.75
N ILE A 44 4.96 7.10 0.57
CA ILE A 44 4.01 6.31 -0.20
C ILE A 44 4.62 6.02 -1.56
N LYS A 45 4.61 4.76 -1.96
CA LYS A 45 4.98 4.34 -3.32
C LYS A 45 3.74 3.76 -3.99
N ILE A 46 3.36 4.33 -5.12
CA ILE A 46 2.18 3.93 -5.89
C ILE A 46 2.66 3.27 -7.17
N ASP A 47 2.19 2.05 -7.41
CA ASP A 47 2.44 1.28 -8.62
C ASP A 47 1.10 1.14 -9.36
N ASP A 48 0.75 2.19 -10.12
CA ASP A 48 -0.46 2.28 -10.95
C ASP A 48 -0.10 1.92 -12.39
N ARG A 49 -0.62 0.77 -12.84
CA ARG A 49 -0.43 0.28 -14.20
C ARG A 49 -1.75 0.26 -14.93
N ARG A 50 -1.78 0.93 -16.09
CA ARG A 50 -2.99 1.09 -16.92
C ARG A 50 -2.96 0.28 -18.21
N ASP A 51 -1.83 -0.37 -18.48
CA ASP A 51 -1.62 -1.17 -19.69
C ASP A 51 -2.12 -2.62 -19.54
N LYS A 52 -2.18 -3.15 -18.30
CA LYS A 52 -2.83 -4.43 -17.99
C LYS A 52 -3.28 -4.49 -16.53
N PRO A 53 -4.34 -5.26 -16.24
CA PRO A 53 -4.72 -5.55 -14.86
C PRO A 53 -3.60 -6.30 -14.15
N THR A 54 -3.37 -5.95 -12.89
CA THR A 54 -2.40 -6.60 -12.02
C THR A 54 -2.92 -6.61 -10.59
N SER A 55 -2.44 -7.54 -9.77
CA SER A 55 -2.66 -7.53 -8.33
C SER A 55 -1.37 -7.80 -7.55
N MET A 56 -1.35 -7.45 -6.26
CA MET A 56 -0.26 -7.72 -5.33
C MET A 56 0.08 -9.21 -5.30
N LYS A 57 -0.94 -10.09 -5.27
CA LYS A 57 -0.79 -11.54 -5.30
C LYS A 57 -0.15 -12.01 -6.60
N TYR A 58 -0.58 -11.46 -7.74
CA TYR A 58 0.00 -11.77 -9.04
C TYR A 58 1.48 -11.35 -9.11
N LYS A 59 1.82 -10.15 -8.63
CA LYS A 59 3.20 -9.66 -8.59
C LYS A 59 4.11 -10.57 -7.76
N LYS A 60 3.65 -10.96 -6.56
CA LYS A 60 4.39 -11.88 -5.68
C LYS A 60 4.59 -13.24 -6.37
N LYS A 61 3.52 -13.83 -6.90
CA LYS A 61 3.57 -15.11 -7.62
C LYS A 61 4.56 -15.07 -8.79
N SER A 62 4.52 -14.02 -9.62
CA SER A 62 5.42 -13.88 -10.76
C SER A 62 6.90 -13.75 -10.36
N VAL A 63 7.21 -13.22 -9.18
CA VAL A 63 8.59 -13.18 -8.69
C VAL A 63 9.02 -14.57 -8.24
N MET A 64 8.21 -15.24 -7.40
CA MET A 64 8.48 -16.61 -6.90
C MET A 64 8.76 -17.59 -8.04
N GLU A 65 7.90 -17.60 -9.06
CA GLU A 65 8.08 -18.45 -10.25
C GLU A 65 9.39 -18.20 -11.00
N ARG A 66 9.89 -16.96 -11.00
CA ARG A 66 11.15 -16.59 -11.69
C ARG A 66 12.38 -16.89 -10.86
N VAL A 67 12.27 -16.86 -9.53
CA VAL A 67 13.38 -17.20 -8.62
C VAL A 67 13.45 -18.70 -8.33
N GLY A 68 12.47 -19.48 -8.81
CA GLY A 68 12.46 -20.94 -8.64
C GLY A 68 11.96 -21.41 -7.27
N GLU A 69 11.20 -20.56 -6.57
CA GLU A 69 10.52 -20.88 -5.30
C GLU A 69 9.02 -21.03 -5.48
#